data_AF-A0A813F594-F1
#
_entry.id   AF-A0A813F594-F1
#
_cell.length_a   1.000
_cell.length_b   1.000
_cell.length_c   1.000
_cell.angle_alpha   90.00
_cell.angle_beta   90.00
_cell.angle_gamma   90.00
#
_symmetry.space_group_name_H-M   'P 1'
#
loop_
_entity.id
_entity.type
_entity.pdbx_description
1 polymer ?
#
loop_
_entity_poly.entity_id
_entity_poly.type
_entity_poly.pdbx_seq_one_letter_code
_entity_poly.pdbx_strand_id
1 'polypeptide(L)'
;ALGANAVRLYHSMGTGSEQDHGGFLDRAQALQLNVMPGMHSNEPDLCPGFDCFDAWYNATSQGFKQGFLQGGEWHPAVAAVILMNEPDFYENDPQCVPSGAWCRVKGVLSALDGFL
;
A
#
# COMPACT_ATOMS: atom_id res chain seq x y z
N ALA A 1 13.73 -22.64 10.60
CA ALA A 1 13.21 -21.66 9.61
C ALA A 1 11.90 -22.18 9.04
N LEU A 2 10.94 -21.31 8.71
CA LEU A 2 9.58 -21.69 8.29
C LEU A 2 9.46 -22.11 6.81
N GLY A 3 10.49 -21.88 5.98
CA GLY A 3 10.46 -22.24 4.55
C GLY A 3 9.61 -21.33 3.66
N ALA A 4 9.22 -20.15 4.16
CA ALA A 4 8.46 -19.18 3.38
C ALA A 4 9.29 -18.57 2.23
N ASN A 5 8.64 -18.32 1.10
CA ASN A 5 9.20 -17.65 -0.08
C ASN A 5 8.60 -16.25 -0.32
N ALA A 6 7.69 -15.81 0.55
CA ALA A 6 7.09 -14.49 0.51
C ALA A 6 6.71 -13.99 1.90
N VAL A 7 6.61 -12.67 2.05
CA VAL A 7 6.10 -11.99 3.25
C VAL A 7 5.24 -10.79 2.85
N ARG A 8 4.07 -10.65 3.49
CA ARG A 8 3.24 -9.45 3.39
C ARG A 8 3.56 -8.52 4.55
N LEU A 9 3.84 -7.26 4.25
CA LEU A 9 3.98 -6.21 5.26
C LEU A 9 2.68 -5.42 5.31
N TYR A 10 2.23 -5.08 6.51
CA TYR A 10 1.06 -4.22 6.71
C TYR A 10 1.52 -2.82 7.09
N HIS A 11 0.85 -1.80 6.56
CA HIS A 11 1.12 -0.39 6.88
C HIS A 11 2.59 0.02 6.67
N SER A 12 3.28 -0.59 5.71
CA SER A 12 4.70 -0.33 5.44
C SER A 12 4.92 0.92 4.58
N MET A 13 3.87 1.42 3.92
CA MET A 13 3.87 2.67 3.17
C MET A 13 2.69 3.54 3.60
N GLY A 14 2.92 4.84 3.75
CA GLY A 14 1.93 5.80 4.26
C GLY A 14 2.15 6.15 5.73
N THR A 15 1.08 6.54 6.42
CA THR A 15 1.12 7.06 7.80
C THR A 15 1.76 6.08 8.78
N GLY A 16 2.63 6.62 9.65
CA GLY A 16 3.31 5.84 10.71
C GLY A 16 4.52 5.03 10.25
N SER A 17 4.81 4.97 8.94
CA SER A 17 5.99 4.33 8.38
C SER A 17 6.95 5.39 7.86
N GLU A 18 7.82 5.90 8.73
CA GLU A 18 8.87 6.87 8.35
C GLU A 18 10.27 6.24 8.22
N GLN A 19 10.38 4.94 8.54
CA GLN A 19 11.65 4.23 8.60
C GLN A 19 12.14 3.85 7.20
N ASP A 20 13.45 3.75 7.05
CA ASP A 20 14.10 3.19 5.86
C ASP A 20 13.97 1.66 5.85
N HIS A 21 13.39 1.12 4.78
CA HIS A 21 13.18 -0.31 4.56
C HIS A 21 14.28 -0.96 3.71
N GLY A 22 15.24 -0.18 3.18
CA GLY A 22 16.26 -0.67 2.25
C GLY A 22 17.04 -1.86 2.77
N GLY A 23 17.56 -1.79 4.00
CA GLY A 23 18.33 -2.91 4.59
C GLY A 23 17.51 -4.20 4.77
N PHE A 24 16.21 -4.08 5.03
CA PHE A 24 15.31 -5.25 5.06
C PHE A 24 15.11 -5.82 3.66
N LEU A 25 14.85 -4.96 2.67
CA LEU A 25 14.60 -5.35 1.28
C LEU A 25 15.84 -5.96 0.61
N ASP A 26 17.03 -5.42 0.86
CA ASP A 26 18.32 -5.98 0.43
C ASP A 26 18.49 -7.41 0.96
N ARG A 27 18.18 -7.61 2.26
CA ARG A 27 18.28 -8.93 2.88
C ARG A 27 17.23 -9.90 2.33
N ALA A 28 16.01 -9.42 2.09
CA ALA A 28 14.95 -10.21 1.47
C ALA A 28 15.35 -10.66 0.06
N GLN A 29 15.88 -9.75 -0.77
CA GLN A 29 16.39 -10.07 -2.11
C GLN A 29 17.51 -11.12 -2.06
N ALA A 30 18.49 -10.95 -1.16
CA ALA A 30 19.60 -11.90 -1.00
C ALA A 30 19.13 -13.31 -0.60
N LEU A 31 17.97 -13.42 0.03
CA LEU A 31 17.33 -14.67 0.42
C LEU A 31 16.27 -15.16 -0.58
N GLN A 32 16.07 -14.44 -1.70
CA GLN A 32 15.01 -14.72 -2.68
C GLN A 32 13.60 -14.73 -2.05
N LEU A 33 13.38 -13.88 -1.05
CA LEU A 33 12.09 -13.70 -0.39
C LEU A 33 11.32 -12.57 -1.09
N ASN A 34 10.14 -12.90 -1.61
CA ASN A 34 9.24 -11.92 -2.21
C ASN A 34 8.57 -11.07 -1.14
N VAL A 35 8.61 -9.76 -1.27
CA VAL A 35 7.99 -8.82 -0.34
C VAL A 35 6.74 -8.24 -0.98
N MET A 36 5.65 -8.23 -0.23
CA MET A 36 4.39 -7.60 -0.60
C MET A 36 4.10 -6.45 0.38
N PRO A 37 4.65 -5.24 0.15
CA PRO A 37 4.35 -4.10 1.02
C PRO A 37 2.88 -3.67 0.88
N GLY A 38 2.28 -3.32 2.00
CA GLY A 38 0.90 -2.84 2.07
C GLY A 38 0.84 -1.35 2.35
N MET A 39 0.00 -0.66 1.58
CA MET A 39 -0.37 0.72 1.86
C MET A 39 -1.20 0.78 3.14
N HIS A 40 -0.91 1.78 3.97
CA HIS A 40 -1.72 2.08 5.11
C HIS A 40 -3.09 2.60 4.64
N SER A 41 -4.15 1.84 4.92
CA SER A 41 -5.47 1.96 4.26
C SER A 41 -6.65 1.80 5.21
N ASN A 42 -6.40 1.72 6.52
CA ASN A 42 -7.38 1.39 7.55
C ASN A 42 -7.86 2.60 8.37
N GLU A 43 -7.45 3.82 8.00
CA GLU A 43 -7.92 5.04 8.66
C GLU A 43 -9.01 5.70 7.82
N PRO A 44 -10.20 5.94 8.38
CA PRO A 44 -11.36 6.45 7.62
C PRO A 44 -11.14 7.86 7.04
N ASP A 45 -10.27 8.66 7.66
CA ASP A 45 -10.01 10.04 7.23
C ASP A 45 -9.04 10.15 6.03
N LEU A 46 -8.42 9.03 5.60
CA LEU A 46 -7.47 9.05 4.48
C LEU A 46 -8.12 9.24 3.11
N CYS A 47 -9.39 8.87 2.99
CA CYS A 47 -10.11 8.89 1.72
C CYS A 47 -11.43 9.65 1.85
N PRO A 48 -11.41 10.98 2.04
CA PRO A 48 -12.63 11.76 2.15
C PRO A 48 -13.50 11.55 0.91
N GLY A 49 -14.75 11.11 1.13
CA GLY A 49 -15.67 10.79 0.04
C GLY A 49 -15.20 9.65 -0.87
N PHE A 50 -14.39 8.72 -0.35
CA PHE A 50 -13.79 7.60 -1.08
C PHE A 50 -12.89 8.05 -2.24
N ASP A 51 -12.34 9.25 -2.13
CA ASP A 51 -11.27 9.73 -3.00
C ASP A 51 -9.94 9.58 -2.28
N CYS A 52 -9.13 8.63 -2.73
CA CYS A 52 -7.90 8.18 -2.11
C CYS A 52 -6.63 8.64 -2.87
N PHE A 53 -6.78 9.39 -3.96
CA PHE A 53 -5.69 9.74 -4.87
C PHE A 53 -4.50 10.35 -4.14
N ASP A 54 -4.73 11.46 -3.42
CA ASP A 54 -3.67 12.22 -2.76
C ASP A 54 -2.96 11.39 -1.68
N ALA A 55 -3.73 10.61 -0.91
CA ALA A 55 -3.16 9.77 0.15
C ALA A 55 -2.24 8.69 -0.45
N TRP A 56 -2.63 8.04 -1.54
CA TRP A 56 -1.83 7.01 -2.20
C TRP A 56 -0.63 7.59 -2.94
N TYR A 57 -0.80 8.72 -3.62
CA TYR A 57 0.28 9.43 -4.30
C TYR A 57 1.37 9.84 -3.31
N ASN A 58 0.98 10.45 -2.19
CA ASN A 58 1.92 10.88 -1.17
C ASN A 58 2.61 9.69 -0.49
N ALA A 59 1.85 8.65 -0.14
CA ALA A 59 2.39 7.44 0.48
C ALA A 59 3.36 6.69 -0.44
N THR A 60 3.05 6.57 -1.73
CA THR A 60 3.93 5.94 -2.73
C THR A 60 5.20 6.76 -2.92
N SER A 61 5.05 8.08 -3.13
CA SER A 61 6.17 9.02 -3.25
C SER A 61 7.08 9.01 -2.03
N GLN A 62 6.52 8.86 -0.83
CA GLN A 62 7.26 8.75 0.41
C GLN A 62 7.94 7.38 0.52
N GLY A 63 7.25 6.29 0.19
CA GLY A 63 7.78 4.93 0.19
C GLY A 63 9.03 4.79 -0.69
N PHE A 64 9.05 5.46 -1.85
CA PHE A 64 10.25 5.50 -2.70
C PHE A 64 11.47 6.09 -2.00
N LYS A 65 11.28 7.11 -1.16
CA LYS A 65 12.36 7.71 -0.36
C LYS A 65 12.79 6.83 0.82
N GLN A 66 11.99 5.83 1.16
CA GLN A 66 12.17 4.92 2.30
C GLN A 66 12.69 3.54 1.87
N GLY A 67 13.36 3.46 0.72
CA GLY A 67 14.03 2.24 0.28
C GLY A 67 13.21 1.33 -0.62
N PHE A 68 11.94 1.64 -0.91
CA PHE A 68 11.15 0.88 -1.89
C PHE A 68 11.55 1.16 -3.35
N LEU A 69 12.36 2.20 -3.60
CA LEU A 69 12.95 2.50 -4.92
C LEU A 69 14.46 2.24 -4.90
N GLN A 70 14.95 1.47 -5.87
CA GLN A 70 16.38 1.18 -6.05
C GLN A 70 16.74 1.34 -7.53
N GLY A 71 17.71 2.21 -7.83
CA GLY A 71 18.18 2.42 -9.21
C GLY A 71 17.13 3.03 -10.16
N GLY A 72 16.14 3.75 -9.62
CA GLY A 72 15.05 4.36 -10.40
C GLY A 72 13.86 3.44 -10.66
N GLU A 73 13.92 2.20 -10.18
CA GLU A 73 12.85 1.20 -10.28
C GLU A 73 12.44 0.73 -8.89
N TRP A 74 11.34 -0.01 -8.79
CA TRP A 74 10.97 -0.69 -7.54
C TRP A 74 12.12 -1.59 -7.06
N HIS A 75 12.33 -1.65 -5.74
CA HIS A 75 13.33 -2.54 -5.16
C HIS A 75 13.06 -4.00 -5.62
N PRO A 76 14.06 -4.75 -6.11
CA PRO A 76 13.85 -6.07 -6.75
C PRO A 76 13.20 -7.15 -5.86
N ALA A 77 13.16 -6.94 -4.55
CA ALA A 77 12.46 -7.80 -3.60
C ALA A 77 10.93 -7.59 -3.61
N VAL A 78 10.45 -6.45 -4.09
CA VAL A 78 9.02 -6.12 -4.14
C VAL A 78 8.39 -6.86 -5.31
N ALA A 79 7.53 -7.83 -5.00
CA ALA A 79 6.86 -8.66 -6.01
C ALA A 79 5.44 -8.19 -6.33
N ALA A 80 4.78 -7.55 -5.37
CA ALA A 80 3.44 -6.97 -5.53
C ALA A 80 3.22 -5.90 -4.47
N VAL A 81 2.43 -4.87 -4.76
CA VAL A 81 1.98 -3.90 -3.74
C VAL A 81 0.54 -4.21 -3.38
N ILE A 82 0.24 -4.27 -2.08
CA ILE A 82 -1.13 -4.36 -1.61
C ILE A 82 -1.69 -2.95 -1.52
N LEU A 83 -2.45 -2.58 -2.56
CA LEU A 83 -3.01 -1.24 -2.72
C LEU A 83 -3.97 -0.89 -1.58
N MET A 84 -4.88 -1.78 -1.21
CA MET A 84 -5.84 -1.59 -0.12
C MET A 84 -6.03 -2.90 0.64
N ASN A 85 -6.19 -2.80 1.96
CA ASN A 85 -6.64 -3.92 2.77
C ASN A 85 -8.15 -3.86 2.98
N GLU A 86 -8.86 -4.91 2.58
CA GLU A 86 -10.30 -5.10 2.85
C GLU A 86 -11.17 -3.88 2.48
N PRO A 87 -11.11 -3.40 1.22
CA PRO A 87 -11.86 -2.21 0.81
C PRO A 87 -13.38 -2.44 0.76
N ASP A 88 -13.84 -3.67 0.96
CA ASP A 88 -15.24 -4.01 1.22
C ASP A 88 -15.80 -3.39 2.50
N PHE A 89 -14.96 -2.95 3.44
CA PHE A 89 -15.44 -2.14 4.58
C PHE A 89 -16.09 -0.82 4.16
N TYR A 90 -15.72 -0.25 3.01
CA TYR A 90 -16.34 0.98 2.49
C TYR A 90 -17.82 0.81 2.14
N GLU A 91 -18.29 -0.43 1.92
CA GLU A 91 -19.69 -0.68 1.59
C GLU A 91 -20.64 -0.35 2.75
N ASN A 92 -20.14 -0.48 3.98
CA ASN A 92 -20.89 -0.26 5.22
C ASN A 92 -20.61 1.10 5.87
N ASP A 93 -19.75 1.93 5.25
CA ASP A 93 -19.42 3.24 5.78
C ASP A 93 -20.66 4.18 5.70
N PRO A 94 -21.06 4.85 6.79
CA PRO A 94 -22.20 5.77 6.79
C PRO A 94 -22.11 6.93 5.79
N GLN A 95 -20.90 7.31 5.37
CA GLN A 95 -20.64 8.35 4.38
C GLN A 95 -20.76 7.82 2.94
N CYS A 96 -20.93 6.50 2.75
CA CYS A 96 -21.03 5.87 1.45
C CYS A 96 -22.38 6.17 0.77
N VAL A 97 -22.35 7.08 -0.21
CA VAL A 97 -23.52 7.48 -1.02
C VAL A 97 -23.16 7.39 -2.51
N PRO A 98 -23.90 6.64 -3.36
CA PRO A 98 -25.17 5.94 -3.14
C PRO A 98 -25.13 4.57 -2.44
N SER A 99 -24.12 4.26 -1.62
CA SER A 99 -23.93 3.03 -0.81
C SER A 99 -23.31 1.82 -1.53
N GLY A 100 -22.81 0.87 -0.72
CA GLY A 100 -22.35 -0.44 -1.18
C GLY A 100 -21.09 -0.40 -2.06
N ALA A 101 -21.07 -1.28 -3.07
CA ALA A 101 -19.91 -1.48 -3.95
C ALA A 101 -19.42 -0.21 -4.65
N TRP A 102 -20.29 0.81 -4.80
CA TRP A 102 -19.89 2.10 -5.38
C TRP A 102 -18.67 2.71 -4.68
N CYS A 103 -18.68 2.74 -3.36
CA CYS A 103 -17.61 3.37 -2.57
C CYS A 103 -16.33 2.53 -2.57
N ARG A 104 -16.45 1.19 -2.48
CA ARG A 104 -15.31 0.28 -2.65
C ARG A 104 -14.65 0.50 -4.01
N VAL A 105 -15.43 0.49 -5.08
CA VAL A 105 -14.89 0.64 -6.44
C VAL A 105 -14.28 2.01 -6.64
N LYS A 106 -14.95 3.09 -6.20
CA LYS A 106 -14.39 4.44 -6.27
C LYS A 106 -13.08 4.56 -5.50
N GLY A 107 -13.04 4.07 -4.26
CA GLY A 107 -11.84 4.10 -3.42
C GLY A 107 -10.69 3.33 -4.03
N VAL A 108 -10.91 2.10 -4.50
CA VAL A 108 -9.87 1.27 -5.13
C VAL A 108 -9.35 1.92 -6.41
N LEU A 109 -10.22 2.46 -7.26
CA LEU A 109 -9.80 3.11 -8.51
C LEU A 109 -9.04 4.42 -8.24
N SER A 110 -9.50 5.24 -7.29
CA SER A 110 -8.82 6.48 -6.92
C SER A 110 -7.44 6.20 -6.28
N ALA A 111 -7.33 5.18 -5.43
CA ALA A 111 -6.04 4.74 -4.90
C ALA A 111 -5.11 4.19 -5.99
N LEU A 112 -5.64 3.46 -6.97
CA LEU A 112 -4.84 2.95 -8.08
C LEU A 112 -4.31 4.12 -8.94
N ASP A 113 -5.13 5.13 -9.18
CA ASP A 113 -4.74 6.33 -9.92
C ASP A 113 -3.66 7.13 -9.17
N GLY A 114 -3.76 7.24 -7.84
CA GLY A 114 -2.71 7.86 -7.03
C GLY A 114 -1.43 7.03 -6.93
N PHE A 115 -1.49 5.71 -7.14
CA PHE A 115 -0.34 4.81 -7.06
C PHE A 115 0.50 4.77 -8.35
N LEU A 116 -0.14 4.88 -9.51
CA LEU A 116 0.48 4.81 -10.84
C LEU A 116 1.21 6.11 -11.22
#